data_AF-G2I757-F1
#
_entry.id   AF-G2I757-F1
#
_cell.length_a   1.000
_cell.length_b   1.000
_cell.length_c   1.000
_cell.angle_alpha   90.00
_cell.angle_beta   90.00
_cell.angle_gamma   90.00
#
_symmetry.space_group_name_H-M   'P 1'
#
loop_
_entity.id
_entity.type
_entity.pdbx_description
1 polymer ?
#
loop_
_entity_poly.entity_id
_entity_poly.type
_entity_poly.pdbx_seq_one_letter_code
_entity_poly.pdbx_strand_id
1 'polypeptide(L)'
;MRTAAHIMPQRGPLAFWRRPCGVRLFRHWGDCSRIAAACNVTPQAVSQWKRVPTHHVETVSRLLGITPDRLRPDLAQRKLMTASSMDPRDAATAQAQRDERLDQLTAELDAARLVAQQANVRTQSALTRLEEARLTYEQARSEYRAKRAAITRLHRQLRDAGLPIPDFDADPVQPEPSRSLPGSPAGIGGVKTTDQKSVDRTPSKLSPPRNS
;
A
#
# COMPACT_ATOMS: atom_id res chain seq x y z
N MET A 1 -40.92 60.77 39.27
CA MET A 1 -40.41 59.38 39.35
C MET A 1 -41.55 58.40 39.15
N ARG A 2 -41.62 57.72 38.00
CA ARG A 2 -42.39 56.48 37.81
C ARG A 2 -41.67 55.67 36.73
N THR A 3 -41.11 54.55 37.15
CA THR A 3 -40.31 53.60 36.37
C THR A 3 -41.15 52.95 35.27
N ALA A 4 -40.75 53.16 34.01
CA ALA A 4 -41.32 52.47 32.86
C ALA A 4 -40.78 51.03 32.81
N ALA A 5 -41.51 50.10 33.40
CA ALA A 5 -41.34 48.67 33.13
C ALA A 5 -41.91 48.41 31.73
N HIS A 6 -41.04 48.43 30.71
CA HIS A 6 -41.44 48.09 29.36
C HIS A 6 -41.58 46.57 29.24
N ILE A 7 -42.83 46.15 29.36
CA ILE A 7 -43.37 44.82 29.15
C ILE A 7 -42.84 44.27 27.82
N MET A 8 -42.20 43.10 27.86
CA MET A 8 -41.84 42.36 26.66
C MET A 8 -43.07 42.17 25.76
N PRO A 9 -42.99 42.43 24.46
CA PRO A 9 -44.09 42.15 23.55
C PRO A 9 -44.30 40.64 23.47
N GLN A 10 -45.36 40.19 24.14
CA GLN A 10 -46.03 38.91 23.93
C GLN A 10 -46.29 38.73 22.42
N ARG A 11 -45.48 37.92 21.74
CA ARG A 11 -45.66 37.57 20.34
C ARG A 11 -46.55 36.34 20.24
N GLY A 12 -47.59 36.46 19.43
CA GLY A 12 -48.72 35.54 19.31
C GLY A 12 -48.38 34.10 18.92
N PRO A 13 -49.38 33.21 18.95
CA PRO A 13 -49.19 31.80 18.70
C PRO A 13 -49.00 31.55 17.20
N LEU A 14 -47.97 30.77 16.87
CA LEU A 14 -47.82 29.99 15.62
C LEU A 14 -47.15 30.63 14.38
N ALA A 15 -45.82 30.66 14.36
CA ALA A 15 -45.02 30.44 13.14
C ALA A 15 -44.09 29.24 13.35
N PHE A 16 -44.59 28.06 12.98
CA PHE A 16 -44.06 26.76 13.34
C PHE A 16 -43.55 26.01 12.12
N TRP A 17 -42.26 25.66 12.12
CA TRP A 17 -41.78 24.49 11.38
C TRP A 17 -42.23 23.18 12.07
N ARG A 18 -43.45 23.18 12.65
CA ARG A 18 -44.09 22.03 13.31
C ARG A 18 -44.27 20.97 12.23
N ARG A 19 -43.38 20.00 12.27
CA ARG A 19 -43.61 18.71 11.66
C ARG A 19 -44.78 18.00 12.38
N PRO A 20 -45.34 16.95 11.77
CA PRO A 20 -45.85 15.78 12.52
C PRO A 20 -44.77 15.14 13.42
N CYS A 21 -43.49 15.45 13.23
CA CYS A 21 -42.33 14.89 13.93
C CYS A 21 -41.47 15.93 14.68
N GLY A 22 -42.04 16.51 15.73
CA GLY A 22 -41.42 16.75 17.06
C GLY A 22 -40.10 17.52 17.27
N VAL A 23 -39.33 17.90 16.25
CA VAL A 23 -37.99 18.50 16.45
C VAL A 23 -37.99 19.99 16.09
N ARG A 24 -37.53 20.84 17.02
CA ARG A 24 -37.31 22.28 16.79
C ARG A 24 -36.14 22.45 15.83
N LEU A 25 -36.40 22.87 14.59
CA LEU A 25 -35.37 23.17 13.57
C LEU A 25 -34.60 24.48 13.89
N PHE A 26 -35.21 25.39 14.64
CA PHE A 26 -34.63 26.66 15.04
C PHE A 26 -33.97 26.46 16.40
N ARG A 27 -32.65 26.56 16.41
CA ARG A 27 -31.82 26.24 17.57
C ARG A 27 -31.40 27.50 18.32
N HIS A 28 -31.42 28.66 17.65
CA HIS A 28 -30.98 29.94 18.22
C HIS A 28 -31.92 31.11 17.88
N TRP A 29 -31.94 32.12 18.75
CA TRP A 29 -32.63 33.38 18.49
C TRP A 29 -31.91 34.12 17.35
N GLY A 30 -32.65 34.55 16.31
CA GLY A 30 -32.08 35.25 15.14
C GLY A 30 -31.93 34.42 13.86
N ASP A 31 -32.23 33.12 13.91
CA ASP A 31 -32.17 32.24 12.74
C ASP A 31 -33.11 32.68 11.59
N CYS A 32 -34.26 33.30 11.89
CA CYS A 32 -35.15 33.86 10.86
C CYS A 32 -34.50 35.00 10.07
N SER A 33 -33.75 35.89 10.74
CA SER A 33 -33.04 37.00 10.08
C SER A 33 -31.85 36.50 9.27
N ARG A 34 -31.16 35.45 9.76
CA ARG A 34 -30.04 34.81 9.04
C ARG A 34 -30.51 34.09 7.78
N ILE A 35 -31.64 33.38 7.87
CA ILE A 35 -32.27 32.71 6.72
C ILE A 35 -32.78 33.74 5.72
N ALA A 36 -33.44 34.81 6.20
CA ALA A 36 -33.92 35.91 5.37
C ALA A 36 -32.78 36.54 4.56
N ALA A 37 -31.66 36.86 5.21
CA ALA A 37 -30.48 37.41 4.56
C ALA A 37 -29.89 36.45 3.51
N ALA A 38 -29.76 35.15 3.82
CA ALA A 38 -29.19 34.19 2.89
C ALA A 38 -30.11 33.82 1.73
N CYS A 39 -31.43 33.90 1.92
CA CYS A 39 -32.41 33.63 0.88
C CYS A 39 -32.84 34.87 0.10
N ASN A 40 -32.31 36.08 0.43
CA ASN A 40 -32.74 37.36 -0.12
C ASN A 40 -34.26 37.60 0.00
N VAL A 41 -34.82 37.27 1.16
CA VAL A 41 -36.27 37.46 1.44
C VAL A 41 -36.44 38.22 2.74
N THR A 42 -37.59 38.86 2.94
CA THR A 42 -37.88 39.53 4.21
C THR A 42 -38.01 38.53 5.36
N PRO A 43 -37.62 38.88 6.60
CA PRO A 43 -37.85 38.03 7.77
C PRO A 43 -39.33 37.67 7.98
N GLN A 44 -40.23 38.56 7.55
CA GLN A 44 -41.67 38.33 7.56
C GLN A 44 -42.07 37.21 6.60
N ALA A 45 -41.53 37.18 5.38
CA ALA A 45 -41.79 36.08 4.44
C ALA A 45 -41.31 34.74 5.00
N VAL A 46 -40.12 34.69 5.60
CA VAL A 46 -39.60 33.48 6.27
C VAL A 46 -40.53 33.03 7.40
N SER A 47 -41.09 33.96 8.18
CA SER A 47 -42.04 33.64 9.25
C SER A 47 -43.38 33.11 8.76
N GLN A 48 -43.78 33.45 7.52
CA GLN A 48 -45.02 33.00 6.90
C GLN A 48 -44.88 31.64 6.20
N TRP A 49 -43.66 31.11 6.06
CA TRP A 49 -43.44 29.82 5.44
C TRP A 49 -44.01 28.68 6.29
N LYS A 50 -45.11 28.10 5.81
CA LYS A 50 -45.61 26.81 6.31
C LYS A 50 -44.63 25.66 5.97
N ARG A 51 -43.86 25.82 4.89
CA ARG A 51 -42.82 24.90 4.41
C ARG A 51 -41.78 25.66 3.58
N VAL A 52 -40.52 25.23 3.56
CA VAL A 52 -39.47 25.89 2.77
C VAL A 52 -39.83 25.81 1.28
N PRO A 53 -39.77 26.91 0.51
CA PRO A 53 -39.85 26.85 -0.95
C PRO A 53 -38.72 25.99 -1.55
N THR A 54 -38.97 25.32 -2.68
CA THR A 54 -38.03 24.35 -3.30
C THR A 54 -36.64 24.93 -3.56
N HIS A 55 -36.61 26.16 -4.07
CA HIS A 55 -35.40 26.90 -4.43
C HIS A 55 -34.57 27.36 -3.22
N HIS A 56 -35.15 27.42 -2.02
CA HIS A 56 -34.44 27.84 -0.81
C HIS A 56 -34.05 26.66 0.10
N VAL A 57 -34.46 25.43 -0.21
CA VAL A 57 -34.17 24.24 0.63
C VAL A 57 -32.67 24.05 0.83
N GLU A 58 -31.88 24.18 -0.24
CA GLU A 58 -30.45 23.93 -0.21
C GLU A 58 -29.71 24.99 0.60
N THR A 59 -30.07 26.26 0.43
CA THR A 59 -29.51 27.38 1.19
C THR A 59 -29.83 27.26 2.68
N VAL A 60 -31.09 26.93 3.01
CA VAL A 60 -31.53 26.71 4.40
C VAL A 60 -30.89 25.47 5.01
N SER A 61 -30.73 24.39 4.24
CA SER A 61 -30.05 23.16 4.64
C SER A 61 -28.60 23.43 5.05
N ARG A 62 -27.87 24.19 4.24
CA ARG A 62 -26.48 24.59 4.51
C ARG A 62 -26.37 25.45 5.76
N LEU A 63 -27.25 26.44 5.93
CA LEU A 63 -27.22 27.34 7.09
C LEU A 63 -27.54 26.65 8.41
N LEU A 64 -28.48 25.70 8.41
CA LEU A 64 -28.92 25.01 9.61
C LEU A 64 -28.15 23.71 9.88
N GLY A 65 -27.36 23.23 8.91
CA GLY A 65 -26.64 21.96 9.00
C GLY A 65 -27.58 20.75 9.00
N ILE A 66 -28.72 20.84 8.31
CA ILE A 66 -29.78 19.83 8.31
C ILE A 66 -29.95 19.30 6.90
N THR A 67 -30.08 17.98 6.73
CA THR A 67 -30.27 17.39 5.41
C THR A 67 -31.55 17.92 4.73
N PRO A 68 -31.52 18.17 3.41
CA PRO A 68 -32.67 18.70 2.68
C PRO A 68 -33.90 17.78 2.78
N ASP A 69 -33.67 16.47 2.92
CA ASP A 69 -34.71 15.45 3.11
C ASP A 69 -35.48 15.63 4.43
N ARG A 70 -34.81 16.14 5.47
CA ARG A 70 -35.47 16.46 6.75
C ARG A 70 -36.30 17.73 6.67
N LEU A 71 -35.88 18.72 5.87
CA LEU A 71 -36.63 19.97 5.64
C LEU A 71 -37.86 19.74 4.76
N ARG A 72 -37.75 18.88 3.75
CA ARG A 72 -38.84 18.55 2.82
C ARG A 72 -38.84 17.05 2.46
N PRO A 73 -39.44 16.20 3.31
CA PRO A 73 -39.52 14.76 3.03
C PRO A 73 -40.26 14.47 1.71
N ASP A 74 -41.29 15.24 1.34
CA ASP A 74 -42.03 14.98 0.09
C ASP A 74 -41.19 15.20 -1.18
N LEU A 75 -40.14 16.04 -1.14
CA LEU A 75 -39.22 16.17 -2.28
C LEU A 75 -38.30 14.96 -2.38
N ALA A 76 -37.85 14.43 -1.24
CA ALA A 76 -37.07 13.21 -1.19
C ALA A 76 -37.88 12.01 -1.70
N GLN A 77 -39.16 11.90 -1.30
CA GLN A 77 -40.07 10.88 -1.80
C GLN A 77 -40.28 10.97 -3.31
N ARG A 78 -40.48 12.17 -3.86
CA ARG A 78 -40.56 12.36 -5.32
C ARG A 78 -39.27 11.92 -6.01
N LYS A 79 -38.10 12.27 -5.48
CA LYS A 79 -36.82 11.82 -6.04
C LYS A 79 -36.67 10.30 -6.03
N LEU A 80 -37.09 9.63 -4.96
CA LEU A 80 -37.09 8.17 -4.87
C LEU A 80 -38.06 7.53 -5.89
N MET A 81 -39.25 8.09 -6.05
CA MET A 81 -40.24 7.61 -7.03
C MET A 81 -39.78 7.83 -8.48
N THR A 82 -39.09 8.95 -8.77
CA THR A 82 -38.51 9.21 -10.09
C THR A 82 -37.25 8.39 -10.35
N ALA A 83 -36.41 8.10 -9.34
CA ALA A 83 -35.27 7.21 -9.49
C ALA A 83 -35.67 5.75 -9.77
N SER A 84 -36.87 5.34 -9.33
CA SER A 84 -37.47 4.06 -9.72
C SER A 84 -37.89 4.00 -11.20
N SER A 85 -37.78 5.11 -11.93
CA SER A 85 -38.00 5.23 -13.38
C SER A 85 -36.67 5.22 -14.15
N MET A 86 -35.67 4.44 -13.70
CA MET A 86 -34.54 4.09 -14.55
C MET A 86 -35.02 2.99 -15.50
N ASP A 87 -34.85 3.18 -16.81
CA ASP A 87 -35.27 2.18 -17.82
C ASP A 87 -34.63 0.82 -17.45
N PRO A 88 -35.38 -0.30 -17.41
CA PRO A 88 -34.83 -1.60 -17.08
C PRO A 88 -33.61 -1.98 -17.93
N ARG A 89 -33.50 -1.44 -19.15
CA ARG A 89 -32.32 -1.63 -20.00
C ARG A 89 -31.07 -0.93 -19.45
N ASP A 90 -31.20 0.30 -18.99
CA ASP A 90 -30.09 1.06 -18.41
C ASP A 90 -29.69 0.51 -17.04
N ALA A 91 -30.66 -0.01 -16.28
CA ALA A 91 -30.38 -0.73 -15.04
C ALA A 91 -29.59 -2.02 -15.29
N ALA A 92 -29.97 -2.79 -16.32
CA ALA A 92 -29.29 -4.03 -16.69
C ALA A 92 -27.86 -3.78 -17.21
N THR A 93 -27.63 -2.74 -18.00
CA THR A 93 -26.28 -2.38 -18.46
C THR A 93 -25.38 -1.93 -17.31
N ALA A 94 -25.90 -1.14 -16.37
CA ALA A 94 -25.17 -0.74 -15.18
C ALA A 94 -24.82 -1.93 -14.26
N GLN A 95 -25.74 -2.90 -14.15
CA GLN A 95 -25.49 -4.15 -13.42
C GLN A 95 -24.40 -4.99 -14.10
N ALA A 96 -24.49 -5.21 -15.42
CA ALA A 96 -23.49 -5.96 -16.17
C ALA A 96 -22.08 -5.36 -16.04
N GLN A 97 -21.94 -4.03 -16.12
CA GLN A 97 -20.66 -3.35 -15.91
C GLN A 97 -20.10 -3.55 -14.50
N ARG A 98 -20.98 -3.60 -13.49
CA ARG A 98 -20.57 -3.86 -12.11
C ARG A 98 -20.08 -5.29 -11.94
N ASP A 99 -20.79 -6.25 -12.51
CA ASP A 99 -20.44 -7.66 -12.43
C ASP A 99 -19.12 -7.93 -13.17
N GLU A 100 -18.95 -7.38 -14.37
CA GLU A 100 -17.68 -7.46 -15.13
C GLU A 100 -16.51 -6.89 -14.32
N ARG A 101 -16.72 -5.77 -13.61
CA ARG A 101 -15.68 -5.18 -12.75
C ARG A 101 -15.35 -6.07 -11.54
N LEU A 102 -16.33 -6.79 -10.99
CA LEU A 102 -16.08 -7.75 -9.91
C LEU A 102 -15.30 -8.96 -10.42
N ASP A 103 -15.61 -9.44 -11.61
CA ASP A 103 -14.89 -10.55 -12.24
C ASP A 103 -13.43 -10.16 -12.52
N GLN A 104 -13.19 -8.94 -13.03
CA GLN A 104 -11.85 -8.39 -13.23
C GLN A 104 -11.05 -8.36 -11.92
N LEU A 105 -11.64 -7.82 -10.84
CA LEU A 105 -10.98 -7.76 -9.53
C LEU A 105 -10.71 -9.15 -8.95
N THR A 106 -11.61 -10.10 -9.20
CA THR A 106 -11.42 -11.49 -8.75
C THR A 106 -10.25 -12.14 -9.48
N ALA A 107 -10.17 -11.97 -10.81
CA ALA A 107 -9.06 -12.47 -11.61
C ALA A 107 -7.72 -11.85 -11.21
N GLU A 108 -7.68 -10.54 -10.94
CA GLU A 108 -6.48 -9.85 -10.44
C GLU A 108 -6.03 -10.40 -9.09
N LEU A 109 -6.97 -10.65 -8.18
CA LEU A 109 -6.68 -11.18 -6.85
C LEU A 109 -6.12 -12.61 -6.94
N ASP A 110 -6.69 -13.44 -7.79
CA ASP A 110 -6.20 -14.81 -8.01
C ASP A 110 -4.83 -14.82 -8.69
N ALA A 111 -4.58 -13.93 -9.65
CA ALA A 111 -3.25 -13.74 -10.24
C ALA A 111 -2.22 -13.33 -9.18
N ALA A 112 -2.56 -12.39 -8.30
CA ALA A 112 -1.69 -11.96 -7.20
C ALA A 112 -1.39 -13.11 -6.21
N ARG A 113 -2.40 -13.95 -5.90
CA ARG A 113 -2.22 -15.16 -5.07
C ARG A 113 -1.25 -16.14 -5.71
N LEU A 114 -1.39 -16.40 -7.01
CA LEU A 114 -0.48 -17.30 -7.73
C LEU A 114 0.96 -16.80 -7.72
N VAL A 115 1.18 -15.49 -7.93
CA VAL A 115 2.51 -14.89 -7.86
C VAL A 115 3.12 -15.04 -6.47
N ALA A 116 2.34 -14.80 -5.41
CA ALA A 116 2.80 -14.97 -4.03
C ALA A 116 3.15 -16.44 -3.71
N GLN A 117 2.34 -17.39 -4.18
CA GLN A 117 2.63 -18.82 -4.05
C GLN A 117 3.92 -19.20 -4.76
N GLN A 118 4.13 -18.74 -5.99
CA GLN A 118 5.36 -18.99 -6.74
C GLN A 118 6.58 -18.38 -6.05
N ALA A 119 6.46 -17.18 -5.47
CA ALA A 119 7.52 -16.56 -4.70
C ALA A 119 7.89 -17.42 -3.46
N ASN A 120 6.89 -17.93 -2.73
CA ASN A 120 7.12 -18.82 -1.59
C ASN A 120 7.84 -20.10 -1.99
N VAL A 121 7.42 -20.74 -3.09
CA VAL A 121 8.08 -21.95 -3.62
C VAL A 121 9.53 -21.65 -4.01
N ARG A 122 9.79 -20.51 -4.66
CA ARG A 122 11.15 -20.08 -4.99
C ARG A 122 12.01 -19.91 -3.74
N THR A 123 11.48 -19.24 -2.70
CA THR A 123 12.19 -19.07 -1.44
C THR A 123 12.47 -20.40 -0.76
N GLN A 124 11.50 -21.31 -0.69
CA GLN A 124 11.68 -22.64 -0.12
C GLN A 124 12.77 -23.43 -0.87
N SER A 125 12.71 -23.47 -2.20
CA SER A 125 13.73 -24.15 -3.00
C SER A 125 15.12 -23.54 -2.83
N ALA A 126 15.21 -22.21 -2.66
CA ALA A 126 16.47 -21.54 -2.38
C ALA A 126 17.04 -21.94 -1.00
N LEU A 127 16.18 -22.03 0.02
CA LEU A 127 16.57 -22.49 1.36
C LEU A 127 17.07 -23.93 1.33
N THR A 128 16.37 -24.83 0.63
CA THR A 128 16.81 -26.23 0.48
C THR A 128 18.18 -26.32 -0.17
N ARG A 129 18.44 -25.55 -1.24
CA ARG A 129 19.77 -25.51 -1.88
C ARG A 129 20.87 -25.04 -0.93
N LEU A 130 20.57 -24.07 -0.05
CA LEU A 130 21.54 -23.60 0.94
C LEU A 130 21.81 -24.67 2.01
N GLU A 131 20.80 -25.42 2.44
CA GLU A 131 20.96 -26.53 3.36
C GLU A 131 21.80 -27.66 2.75
N GLU A 132 21.54 -28.03 1.50
CA GLU A 132 22.34 -29.01 0.77
C GLU A 132 23.81 -28.55 0.60
N ALA A 133 24.02 -27.28 0.22
CA ALA A 133 25.35 -26.70 0.14
C ALA A 133 26.08 -26.70 1.50
N ARG A 134 25.35 -26.49 2.59
CA ARG A 134 25.90 -26.56 3.94
C ARG A 134 26.30 -27.99 4.31
N LEU A 135 25.43 -28.97 4.05
CA LEU A 135 25.70 -30.38 4.36
C LEU A 135 26.91 -30.89 3.58
N THR A 136 27.02 -30.55 2.29
CA THR A 136 28.18 -30.91 1.46
C THR A 136 29.47 -30.28 1.98
N TYR A 137 29.43 -29.02 2.43
CA TYR A 137 30.57 -28.39 3.09
C TYR A 137 30.96 -29.09 4.40
N GLU A 138 29.98 -29.43 5.25
CA GLU A 138 30.22 -30.15 6.50
C GLU A 138 30.81 -31.55 6.27
N GLN A 139 30.32 -32.27 5.24
CA GLN A 139 30.88 -33.54 4.81
C GLN A 139 32.34 -33.39 4.35
N ALA A 140 32.62 -32.47 3.43
CA ALA A 140 34.00 -32.20 2.96
C ALA A 140 34.94 -31.84 4.11
N ARG A 141 34.46 -31.05 5.08
CA ARG A 141 35.21 -30.70 6.30
C ARG A 141 35.49 -31.93 7.17
N SER A 142 34.53 -32.84 7.30
CA SER A 142 34.70 -34.09 8.06
C SER A 142 35.70 -35.03 7.39
N GLU A 143 35.65 -35.15 6.07
CA GLU A 143 36.59 -35.94 5.28
C GLU A 143 38.00 -35.39 5.38
N TYR A 144 38.16 -34.06 5.28
CA TYR A 144 39.45 -33.42 5.45
C TYR A 144 40.05 -33.70 6.83
N ARG A 145 39.24 -33.62 7.90
CA ARG A 145 39.66 -34.00 9.26
C ARG A 145 40.03 -35.48 9.35
N ALA A 146 39.26 -36.38 8.74
CA ALA A 146 39.53 -37.81 8.73
C ALA A 146 40.84 -38.13 8.00
N LYS A 147 41.08 -37.52 6.83
CA LYS A 147 42.34 -37.62 6.07
C LYS A 147 43.53 -37.14 6.91
N ARG A 148 43.43 -35.98 7.55
CA ARG A 148 44.48 -35.43 8.41
C ARG A 148 44.79 -36.34 9.62
N ALA A 149 43.76 -36.93 10.23
CA ALA A 149 43.92 -37.91 11.30
C ALA A 149 44.55 -39.22 10.80
N ALA A 150 44.24 -39.66 9.58
CA ALA A 150 44.88 -40.83 8.95
C ALA A 150 46.37 -40.58 8.69
N ILE A 151 46.75 -39.42 8.14
CA ILE A 151 48.15 -39.01 7.95
C ILE A 151 48.90 -39.02 9.28
N THR A 152 48.31 -38.43 10.33
CA THR A 152 48.93 -38.41 11.66
C THR A 152 49.14 -39.82 12.22
N ARG A 153 48.18 -40.73 12.03
CA ARG A 153 48.30 -42.14 12.43
C ARG A 153 49.40 -42.85 11.63
N LEU A 154 49.50 -42.62 10.33
CA LEU A 154 50.55 -43.16 9.47
C LEU A 154 51.94 -42.67 9.92
N HIS A 155 52.11 -41.37 10.17
CA HIS A 155 53.38 -40.81 10.66
C HIS A 155 53.84 -41.46 11.96
N ARG A 156 52.90 -41.77 12.87
CA ARG A 156 53.21 -42.49 14.11
C ARG A 156 53.71 -43.91 13.82
N GLN A 157 52.99 -44.66 12.98
CA GLN A 157 53.38 -46.02 12.59
C GLN A 157 54.76 -46.06 11.93
N LEU A 158 55.07 -45.11 11.04
CA LEU A 158 56.38 -45.02 10.38
C LEU A 158 57.50 -44.75 11.39
N ARG A 159 57.27 -43.84 12.35
CA ARG A 159 58.22 -43.55 13.42
C ARG A 159 58.47 -44.78 14.29
N ASP A 160 57.42 -45.50 14.65
CA ASP A 160 57.52 -46.73 15.46
C ASP A 160 58.28 -47.85 14.70
N ALA A 161 58.20 -47.86 13.36
CA ALA A 161 58.95 -48.79 12.50
C ALA A 161 60.38 -48.33 12.16
N GLY A 162 60.83 -47.15 12.63
CA GLY A 162 62.15 -46.60 12.34
C GLY A 162 62.34 -46.09 10.90
N LEU A 163 61.25 -45.88 10.17
CA LEU A 163 61.28 -45.39 8.78
C LEU A 163 61.23 -43.85 8.73
N PRO A 164 61.90 -43.21 7.75
CA PRO A 164 61.84 -41.76 7.58
C PRO A 164 60.42 -41.30 7.24
N ILE A 165 59.98 -40.19 7.84
CA ILE A 165 58.66 -39.59 7.59
C ILE A 165 58.73 -38.80 6.28
N PRO A 166 57.93 -39.15 5.25
CA PRO A 166 57.88 -38.38 4.02
C PRO A 166 57.21 -37.02 4.28
N ASP A 167 57.78 -35.95 3.71
CA ASP A 167 57.22 -34.61 3.82
C ASP A 167 56.16 -34.41 2.73
N PHE A 168 54.90 -34.65 3.09
CA PHE A 168 53.77 -34.59 2.15
C PHE A 168 53.24 -33.17 1.91
N ASP A 169 53.75 -32.15 2.62
CA ASP A 169 53.43 -30.73 2.43
C ASP A 169 54.40 -30.01 1.47
N ALA A 170 55.38 -30.71 0.91
CA ALA A 170 56.20 -30.18 -0.16
C ALA A 170 55.34 -30.05 -1.43
N ASP A 171 54.91 -28.82 -1.74
CA ASP A 171 54.31 -28.49 -3.04
C ASP A 171 55.19 -29.09 -4.15
N PRO A 172 54.62 -29.81 -5.15
CA PRO A 172 55.42 -30.26 -6.27
C PRO A 172 56.03 -29.01 -6.91
N VAL A 173 57.36 -28.93 -6.92
CA VAL A 173 58.11 -27.89 -7.62
C VAL A 173 57.54 -27.80 -9.03
N GLN A 174 56.76 -26.74 -9.29
CA GLN A 174 56.24 -26.49 -10.62
C GLN A 174 57.45 -26.32 -11.53
N PRO A 175 57.59 -27.10 -12.62
CA PRO A 175 58.66 -26.86 -13.57
C PRO A 175 58.46 -25.46 -14.14
N GLU A 176 59.44 -24.59 -13.88
CA GLU A 176 59.56 -23.25 -14.45
C GLU A 176 59.17 -23.27 -15.94
N PRO A 177 58.16 -22.49 -16.38
CA PRO A 177 57.84 -22.42 -17.78
C PRO A 177 58.98 -21.71 -18.51
N SER A 178 59.70 -22.47 -19.31
CA SER A 178 60.76 -22.01 -20.21
C SER A 178 60.33 -20.75 -20.95
N ARG A 179 60.99 -19.65 -20.59
CA ARG A 179 60.89 -18.33 -21.20
C ARG A 179 61.39 -18.40 -22.64
N SER A 180 60.50 -18.50 -23.62
CA SER A 180 60.81 -18.26 -25.04
C SER A 180 60.33 -16.88 -25.47
N LEU A 181 61.29 -16.07 -25.94
CA LEU A 181 61.12 -14.75 -26.54
C LEU A 181 60.67 -14.85 -28.03
N PRO A 182 60.23 -13.75 -28.66
CA PRO A 182 59.16 -13.73 -29.66
C PRO A 182 59.64 -13.75 -31.11
N GLY A 183 58.79 -14.26 -32.01
CA GLY A 183 59.09 -14.30 -33.45
C GLY A 183 57.91 -14.59 -34.38
N SER A 184 56.94 -13.66 -34.44
CA SER A 184 56.25 -13.19 -35.67
C SER A 184 55.45 -14.20 -36.57
N PRO A 185 54.69 -13.76 -37.61
CA PRO A 185 53.22 -13.71 -37.53
C PRO A 185 52.47 -14.37 -38.71
N ALA A 186 51.24 -14.83 -38.48
CA ALA A 186 50.16 -14.96 -39.49
C ALA A 186 48.89 -15.36 -38.73
N GLY A 187 47.84 -14.54 -38.68
CA GLY A 187 46.76 -14.53 -39.68
C GLY A 187 45.79 -15.69 -39.40
N ILE A 188 44.48 -15.56 -39.21
CA ILE A 188 43.46 -14.64 -39.77
C ILE A 188 42.18 -14.85 -38.92
N GLY A 189 41.38 -13.79 -38.76
CA GLY A 189 39.96 -13.84 -38.35
C GLY A 189 39.75 -13.57 -36.85
N GLY A 190 39.45 -12.35 -36.40
CA GLY A 190 38.17 -11.66 -36.65
C GLY A 190 37.15 -12.19 -35.62
N VAL A 191 36.67 -11.44 -34.63
CA VAL A 191 36.04 -10.13 -34.71
C VAL A 191 36.15 -9.40 -33.35
N LYS A 192 36.45 -8.09 -33.45
CA LYS A 192 36.43 -7.05 -32.40
C LYS A 192 34.96 -6.85 -31.93
N THR A 193 34.64 -6.45 -30.71
CA THR A 193 34.82 -5.07 -30.21
C THR A 193 34.30 -4.97 -28.76
N THR A 194 35.08 -4.31 -27.89
CA THR A 194 34.72 -3.25 -26.90
C THR A 194 33.51 -3.46 -25.99
N ASP A 195 33.52 -3.18 -24.69
CA ASP A 195 34.21 -2.10 -23.99
C ASP A 195 34.16 -2.38 -22.48
N GLN A 196 35.32 -2.43 -21.82
CA GLN A 196 35.44 -2.31 -20.37
C GLN A 196 35.90 -0.88 -20.09
N LYS A 197 35.02 -0.06 -19.51
CA LYS A 197 35.42 1.21 -18.91
C LYS A 197 35.57 1.06 -17.40
N SER A 198 36.85 0.91 -17.04
CA SER A 198 37.55 1.35 -15.84
C SER A 198 36.81 2.28 -14.87
N VAL A 199 36.80 1.84 -13.60
CA VAL A 199 37.19 2.57 -12.37
C VAL A 199 36.42 3.85 -12.02
N ASP A 200 35.74 3.86 -10.86
CA ASP A 200 36.15 4.78 -9.79
C ASP A 200 35.72 4.34 -8.38
N ARG A 201 36.72 4.39 -7.51
CA ARG A 201 36.78 4.61 -6.06
C ARG A 201 35.48 4.60 -5.24
N THR A 202 35.47 3.73 -4.23
CA THR A 202 34.78 3.97 -2.95
C THR A 202 35.33 5.22 -2.25
N PRO A 203 34.54 5.88 -1.39
CA PRO A 203 34.68 5.54 0.03
C PRO A 203 33.37 5.42 0.81
N SER A 204 33.44 4.55 1.82
CA SER A 204 32.58 4.40 2.99
C SER A 204 32.02 5.71 3.56
N LYS A 205 30.74 5.64 3.99
CA LYS A 205 30.27 5.83 5.38
C LYS A 205 28.78 6.13 5.39
N LEU A 206 27.96 5.26 5.97
CA LEU A 206 26.74 5.63 6.69
C LEU A 206 26.28 4.44 7.54
N SER A 207 26.59 4.53 8.83
CA SER A 207 26.03 3.69 9.88
C SER A 207 24.52 3.94 10.03
N PRO A 208 23.71 2.94 10.39
CA PRO A 208 22.30 3.13 10.70
C PRO A 208 22.10 3.67 12.13
N PRO A 209 21.07 4.49 12.39
CA PRO A 209 20.77 4.95 13.74
C PRO A 209 20.21 3.81 14.59
N ARG A 210 20.70 3.76 15.83
CA ARG A 210 20.30 2.84 16.89
C ARG A 210 19.13 3.46 17.66
N ASN A 211 18.08 2.67 17.84
CA ASN A 211 16.88 2.99 18.61
C ASN A 211 17.18 3.52 20.02
N SER A 212 16.44 4.53 20.44
CA SER A 212 15.95 4.74 21.81
C SER A 212 14.61 5.47 21.72
#